data_AF-A0A9D2UVU8-F1
#
_entry.id   AF-A0A9D2UVU8-F1
#
_cell.length_a   1.000
_cell.length_b   1.000
_cell.length_c   1.000
_cell.angle_alpha   90.00
_cell.angle_beta   90.00
_cell.angle_gamma   90.00
#
_symmetry.space_group_name_H-M   'P 1'
#
loop_
_entity.id
_entity.type
_entity.pdbx_description
1 polymer ?
#
loop_
_entity_poly.entity_id
_entity_poly.type
_entity_poly.pdbx_seq_one_letter_code
_entity_poly.pdbx_strand_id
1 'polypeptide(L)'
;MAFTLIHNNDARSAEKAARAQADALGVPADIMLPRVVLMVSVILLVLIGLVMVFSASTVEAISNEESVFSYVGKQAAFVLAGAFGAFLVARFMPYHIWRSGPVFYVFWGLACALLVAVLLVGTEALGAQRWIYIGPFSLQPTEFAKIILVIGAARILCDFNEGAMNLKQALVWGFVLVLIPLAFLYETQSDMGSAIIIFMGVLAVAWLGEVPLRVLVPIVLVLAVVAVVAMSTGYRADRVRVWLNPWDDGEGGYGTGFQLIHSYYAFSQGGIFGVGLGNSREKFLYLPEAETDFIFSIIGEELGMIGALAVILLFIAFLYAGLRIAAKAPDDFGKILAGGLTVMLVGQAFLNMACATGLFPTTGKPLPFISSGGSSVISSLLIVGVLMSVSYNSNVLTPYEQRRNNLNVLRVERDEPVGDSPSERVSRRGRAHRAEALEFTGASSGLSSSRRGSGVDRGAGRSGRGSGRNVGGRGGGSEFESSSRGRSDRRASRSSRAASSSGERRPVRDEGAKAPSSRARSGGLQLGTGKDRTYYDDRRR
;
A
#
# COMPACT_ATOMS: atom_id res chain seq x y z
N MET A 1 -21.77 0.04 -35.31
CA MET A 1 -22.15 1.40 -34.83
C MET A 1 -23.12 1.36 -33.64
N ALA A 2 -24.27 0.67 -33.68
CA ALA A 2 -25.22 0.68 -32.55
C ALA A 2 -24.61 0.31 -31.19
N PHE A 3 -23.79 -0.75 -31.12
CA PHE A 3 -23.12 -1.21 -29.90
C PHE A 3 -22.23 -0.14 -29.23
N THR A 4 -21.67 0.79 -30.03
CA THR A 4 -20.78 1.86 -29.56
C THR A 4 -21.53 3.03 -28.92
N LEU A 5 -22.85 3.12 -29.10
CA LEU A 5 -23.70 4.16 -28.50
C LEU A 5 -24.20 3.78 -27.10
N ILE A 6 -24.51 2.50 -26.88
CA ILE A 6 -25.02 1.99 -25.59
C ILE A 6 -23.95 2.18 -24.50
N HIS A 7 -22.73 1.68 -24.74
CA HIS A 7 -21.62 1.80 -23.80
C HIS A 7 -21.26 3.27 -23.45
N ASN A 8 -21.49 4.19 -24.39
CA ASN A 8 -21.28 5.63 -24.22
C ASN A 8 -22.41 6.26 -23.37
N ASN A 9 -23.64 5.73 -23.46
CA ASN A 9 -24.75 6.13 -22.59
C ASN A 9 -24.54 5.65 -21.15
N ASP A 10 -24.03 4.44 -20.92
CA ASP A 10 -23.81 3.92 -19.57
C ASP A 10 -22.69 4.68 -18.83
N ALA A 11 -21.61 5.01 -19.54
CA ALA A 11 -20.58 5.90 -19.00
C ALA A 11 -21.15 7.30 -18.67
N ARG A 12 -21.99 7.87 -19.55
CA ARG A 12 -22.65 9.17 -19.33
C ARG A 12 -23.74 9.14 -18.27
N SER A 13 -24.41 8.01 -18.04
CA SER A 13 -25.45 7.90 -17.01
C SER A 13 -24.83 7.73 -15.62
N ALA A 14 -23.75 6.96 -15.50
CA ALA A 14 -22.90 6.94 -14.32
C ALA A 14 -22.28 8.32 -14.04
N GLU A 15 -21.79 9.02 -15.07
CA GLU A 15 -21.27 10.38 -14.93
C GLU A 15 -22.36 11.38 -14.53
N LYS A 16 -23.57 11.29 -15.10
CA LYS A 16 -24.72 12.12 -14.71
C LYS A 16 -25.17 11.85 -13.27
N ALA A 17 -25.19 10.59 -12.83
CA ALA A 17 -25.48 10.23 -11.45
C ALA A 17 -24.43 10.81 -10.50
N ALA A 18 -23.14 10.66 -10.84
CA ALA A 18 -22.04 11.25 -10.06
C ALA A 18 -22.10 12.80 -10.02
N ARG A 19 -22.52 13.45 -11.12
CA ARG A 19 -22.75 14.91 -11.18
C ARG A 19 -23.95 15.34 -10.33
N ALA A 20 -25.11 14.71 -10.46
CA ALA A 20 -26.29 15.05 -9.66
C ALA A 20 -26.07 14.80 -8.15
N GLN A 21 -25.33 13.75 -7.79
CA GLN A 21 -24.96 13.46 -6.41
C GLN A 21 -23.86 14.41 -5.88
N ALA A 22 -23.01 14.94 -6.76
CA ALA A 22 -22.01 15.96 -6.47
C ALA A 22 -22.66 17.32 -6.18
N ASP A 23 -23.59 17.74 -7.03
CA ASP A 23 -24.40 18.94 -6.85
C ASP A 23 -25.19 18.89 -5.53
N ALA A 24 -25.72 17.71 -5.17
CA ALA A 24 -26.42 17.48 -3.90
C ALA A 24 -25.52 17.46 -2.65
N LEU A 25 -24.20 17.31 -2.80
CA LEU A 25 -23.22 17.26 -1.70
C LEU A 25 -22.29 18.48 -1.66
N GLY A 26 -22.36 19.39 -2.63
CA GLY A 26 -21.45 20.53 -2.76
C GLY A 26 -19.99 20.15 -3.08
N VAL A 27 -19.75 18.93 -3.57
CA VAL A 27 -18.41 18.37 -3.83
C VAL A 27 -18.20 18.23 -5.33
N PRO A 28 -17.08 18.71 -5.91
CA PRO A 28 -16.80 18.54 -7.35
C PRO A 28 -16.91 17.08 -7.85
N ALA A 29 -17.67 16.87 -8.93
CA ALA A 29 -18.00 15.55 -9.46
C ALA A 29 -16.78 14.72 -9.89
N ASP A 30 -15.70 15.38 -10.29
CA ASP A 30 -14.43 14.78 -10.66
C ASP A 30 -13.65 14.24 -9.43
N ILE A 31 -13.93 14.74 -8.22
CA ILE A 31 -13.40 14.22 -6.95
C ILE A 31 -14.29 13.08 -6.44
N MET A 32 -15.60 13.13 -6.73
CA MET A 32 -16.54 12.07 -6.36
C MET A 32 -16.33 10.78 -7.16
N LEU A 33 -16.15 10.86 -8.49
CA LEU A 33 -16.07 9.68 -9.35
C LEU A 33 -15.01 8.65 -8.90
N PRO A 34 -13.76 9.03 -8.55
CA PRO A 34 -12.78 8.08 -7.98
C PRO A 34 -13.24 7.42 -6.68
N ARG A 35 -13.90 8.13 -5.76
CA ARG A 35 -14.42 7.54 -4.51
C ARG A 35 -15.50 6.50 -4.78
N VAL A 36 -16.43 6.80 -5.69
CA VAL A 36 -17.52 5.88 -6.05
C VAL A 36 -16.94 4.61 -6.68
N VAL A 37 -16.00 4.74 -7.63
CA VAL A 37 -15.32 3.58 -8.24
C VAL A 37 -14.54 2.77 -7.19
N LEU A 38 -13.82 3.41 -6.27
CA LEU A 38 -13.10 2.72 -5.20
C LEU A 38 -14.06 1.94 -4.30
N MET A 39 -15.10 2.60 -3.77
CA MET A 39 -16.07 1.99 -2.85
C MET A 39 -16.84 0.84 -3.51
N VAL A 40 -17.29 1.00 -4.76
CA VAL A 40 -17.96 -0.07 -5.52
C VAL A 40 -17.00 -1.23 -5.77
N SER A 41 -15.74 -0.96 -6.12
CA SER A 41 -14.74 -2.03 -6.33
C SER A 41 -14.49 -2.82 -5.04
N VAL A 42 -14.31 -2.14 -3.89
CA VAL A 42 -14.13 -2.78 -2.58
C VAL A 42 -15.36 -3.60 -2.18
N ILE A 43 -16.57 -3.05 -2.32
CA ILE A 43 -17.81 -3.75 -1.98
C ILE A 43 -17.98 -5.01 -2.83
N LEU A 44 -17.74 -4.93 -4.15
CA LEU A 44 -17.83 -6.09 -5.03
C LEU A 44 -16.76 -7.14 -4.74
N LEU A 45 -15.50 -6.73 -4.48
CA LEU A 45 -14.43 -7.65 -4.09
C LEU A 45 -14.73 -8.36 -2.75
N VAL A 46 -15.24 -7.64 -1.75
CA VAL A 46 -15.65 -8.22 -0.45
C VAL A 46 -16.85 -9.17 -0.59
N LEU A 47 -17.85 -8.83 -1.42
CA LEU A 47 -19.00 -9.69 -1.66
C LEU A 47 -18.62 -10.98 -2.40
N ILE A 48 -17.76 -10.88 -3.42
CA ILE A 48 -17.17 -12.04 -4.10
C ILE A 48 -16.36 -12.86 -3.08
N GLY A 49 -15.55 -12.22 -2.23
CA GLY A 49 -14.82 -12.84 -1.15
C GLY A 49 -15.69 -13.69 -0.23
N LEU A 50 -16.76 -13.10 0.32
CA LEU A 50 -17.68 -13.81 1.21
C LEU A 50 -18.37 -15.02 0.54
N VAL A 51 -18.74 -14.91 -0.74
CA VAL A 51 -19.33 -16.02 -1.52
C VAL A 51 -18.31 -17.12 -1.80
N MET A 52 -17.09 -16.78 -2.18
CA MET A 52 -16.05 -17.76 -2.52
C MET A 52 -15.45 -18.42 -1.27
N VAL A 53 -15.27 -17.69 -0.17
CA VAL A 53 -14.88 -18.27 1.13
C VAL A 53 -15.97 -19.20 1.65
N PHE A 54 -17.26 -18.86 1.51
CA PHE A 54 -18.35 -19.81 1.77
C PHE A 54 -18.19 -21.06 0.91
N SER A 55 -18.03 -20.91 -0.41
CA SER A 55 -17.96 -22.07 -1.33
C SER A 55 -16.76 -22.98 -1.08
N ALA A 56 -15.59 -22.43 -0.73
CA ALA A 56 -14.40 -23.22 -0.42
C ALA A 56 -14.48 -23.90 0.97
N SER A 57 -14.73 -23.11 2.03
CA SER A 57 -14.73 -23.62 3.42
C SER A 57 -15.85 -24.60 3.73
N THR A 58 -16.88 -24.77 2.87
CA THR A 58 -17.92 -25.78 3.08
C THR A 58 -17.37 -27.20 3.27
N VAL A 59 -16.33 -27.59 2.52
CA VAL A 59 -15.83 -28.97 2.58
C VAL A 59 -14.91 -29.18 3.78
N GLU A 60 -14.07 -28.19 4.10
CA GLU A 60 -13.21 -28.20 5.29
C GLU A 60 -14.06 -28.28 6.58
N ALA A 61 -15.10 -27.46 6.69
CA ALA A 61 -16.02 -27.49 7.83
C ALA A 61 -16.72 -28.84 7.99
N ILE A 62 -17.18 -29.45 6.88
CA ILE A 62 -17.75 -30.81 6.88
C ILE A 62 -16.72 -31.86 7.33
N SER A 63 -15.46 -31.73 6.91
CA SER A 63 -14.37 -32.64 7.31
C SER A 63 -13.99 -32.52 8.78
N ASN A 64 -14.15 -31.33 9.38
CA ASN A 64 -13.77 -31.02 10.75
C ASN A 64 -14.94 -31.14 11.76
N GLU A 65 -16.10 -31.62 11.31
CA GLU A 65 -17.37 -31.63 12.06
C GLU A 65 -17.83 -30.23 12.56
N GLU A 66 -17.26 -29.14 12.03
CA GLU A 66 -17.66 -27.76 12.33
C GLU A 66 -18.87 -27.30 11.49
N SER A 67 -19.66 -26.38 12.03
CA SER A 67 -20.72 -25.73 11.26
C SER A 67 -20.12 -24.82 10.18
N VAL A 68 -20.54 -24.96 8.91
CA VAL A 68 -20.14 -24.07 7.80
C VAL A 68 -20.38 -22.58 8.14
N PHE A 69 -21.44 -22.29 8.90
CA PHE A 69 -21.78 -20.94 9.35
C PHE A 69 -20.77 -20.36 10.36
N SER A 70 -19.95 -21.21 11.00
CA SER A 70 -18.84 -20.81 11.89
C SER A 70 -17.77 -20.05 11.10
N TYR A 71 -17.23 -20.66 10.04
CA TYR A 71 -16.18 -20.08 9.19
C TYR A 71 -16.63 -18.77 8.54
N VAL A 72 -17.82 -18.76 7.96
CA VAL A 72 -18.35 -17.57 7.26
C VAL A 72 -18.83 -16.50 8.24
N GLY A 73 -19.31 -16.88 9.42
CA GLY A 73 -19.58 -15.96 10.53
C GLY A 73 -18.31 -15.27 11.04
N LYS A 74 -17.22 -16.04 11.24
CA LYS A 74 -15.88 -15.52 11.59
C LYS A 74 -15.40 -14.52 10.51
N GLN A 75 -15.44 -14.88 9.22
CA GLN A 75 -15.03 -14.01 8.10
C GLN A 75 -15.90 -12.74 7.99
N ALA A 76 -17.23 -12.86 8.10
CA ALA A 76 -18.14 -11.71 8.08
C ALA A 76 -17.91 -10.76 9.27
N ALA A 77 -17.62 -11.28 10.46
CA ALA A 77 -17.25 -10.47 11.62
C ALA A 77 -15.93 -9.70 11.38
N PHE A 78 -14.92 -10.32 10.75
CA PHE A 78 -13.68 -9.62 10.36
C PHE A 78 -13.91 -8.55 9.27
N VAL A 79 -14.78 -8.81 8.28
CA VAL A 79 -15.21 -7.80 7.28
C VAL A 79 -15.87 -6.61 7.97
N LEU A 80 -16.82 -6.85 8.88
CA LEU A 80 -17.53 -5.79 9.61
C LEU A 80 -16.58 -4.98 10.53
N ALA A 81 -15.69 -5.66 11.26
CA ALA A 81 -14.68 -5.01 12.08
C ALA A 81 -13.70 -4.17 11.24
N GLY A 82 -13.26 -4.70 10.09
CA GLY A 82 -12.39 -3.99 9.14
C GLY A 82 -13.09 -2.79 8.51
N ALA A 83 -14.36 -2.90 8.13
CA ALA A 83 -15.15 -1.80 7.58
C ALA A 83 -15.43 -0.70 8.62
N PHE A 84 -15.71 -1.08 9.87
CA PHE A 84 -15.83 -0.14 10.97
C PHE A 84 -14.50 0.58 11.27
N GLY A 85 -13.38 -0.15 11.29
CA GLY A 85 -12.04 0.42 11.40
C GLY A 85 -11.72 1.38 10.25
N ALA A 86 -12.05 1.01 9.02
CA ALA A 86 -11.90 1.86 7.84
C ALA A 86 -12.70 3.16 7.96
N PHE A 87 -13.95 3.08 8.43
CA PHE A 87 -14.79 4.25 8.71
C PHE A 87 -14.18 5.14 9.80
N LEU A 88 -13.67 4.58 10.90
CA LEU A 88 -13.03 5.34 11.96
C LEU A 88 -11.77 6.08 11.46
N VAL A 89 -10.90 5.40 10.71
CA VAL A 89 -9.70 6.02 10.11
C VAL A 89 -10.12 7.13 9.14
N ALA A 90 -11.06 6.85 8.23
CA ALA A 90 -11.52 7.82 7.24
C ALA A 90 -12.19 9.06 7.86
N ARG A 91 -12.89 8.92 8.99
CA ARG A 91 -13.66 10.00 9.61
C ARG A 91 -12.91 10.78 10.70
N PHE A 92 -12.00 10.14 11.44
CA PHE A 92 -11.37 10.72 12.63
C PHE A 92 -9.84 10.81 12.58
N MET A 93 -9.16 10.14 11.64
CA MET A 93 -7.71 10.21 11.48
C MET A 93 -7.32 10.95 10.19
N PRO A 94 -7.24 12.30 10.19
CA PRO A 94 -6.68 13.04 9.06
C PRO A 94 -5.22 12.62 8.84
N TYR A 95 -4.89 12.15 7.65
CA TYR A 95 -3.62 11.48 7.35
C TYR A 95 -2.36 12.29 7.69
N HIS A 96 -2.44 13.62 7.72
CA HIS A 96 -1.35 14.51 8.19
C HIS A 96 -0.78 14.11 9.57
N ILE A 97 -1.59 13.49 10.44
CA ILE A 97 -1.16 12.95 11.75
C ILE A 97 0.01 11.95 11.62
N TRP A 98 0.05 11.16 10.54
CA TRP A 98 1.15 10.23 10.26
C TRP A 98 2.46 10.95 9.93
N ARG A 99 2.40 12.17 9.38
CA ARG A 99 3.58 12.95 9.00
C ARG A 99 4.10 13.88 10.10
N SER A 100 3.24 14.60 10.81
CA SER A 100 3.70 15.60 11.80
C SER A 100 3.66 15.11 13.25
N GLY A 101 2.82 14.12 13.57
CA GLY A 101 2.58 13.69 14.95
C GLY A 101 3.55 12.62 15.48
N PRO A 102 3.54 12.38 16.81
CA PRO A 102 4.17 11.23 17.43
C PRO A 102 3.44 9.90 17.12
N VAL A 103 2.19 9.98 16.64
CA VAL A 103 1.31 8.85 16.34
C VAL A 103 1.97 7.82 15.42
N PHE A 104 2.70 8.26 14.39
CA PHE A 104 3.47 7.35 13.54
C PHE A 104 4.48 6.51 14.35
N TYR A 105 5.26 7.13 15.23
CA TYR A 105 6.25 6.43 16.05
C TYR A 105 5.61 5.50 17.09
N VAL A 106 4.41 5.83 17.58
CA VAL A 106 3.62 4.95 18.46
C VAL A 106 3.17 3.69 17.70
N PHE A 107 2.58 3.85 16.50
CA PHE A 107 2.17 2.70 15.68
C PHE A 107 3.34 1.90 15.11
N TRP A 108 4.47 2.55 14.79
CA TRP A 108 5.71 1.88 14.36
C TRP A 108 6.33 1.09 15.52
N GLY A 109 6.42 1.69 16.71
CA GLY A 109 6.88 1.01 17.92
C GLY A 109 5.99 -0.18 18.28
N LEU A 110 4.67 -0.03 18.17
CA LEU A 110 3.71 -1.13 18.36
C LEU A 110 3.87 -2.23 17.30
N ALA A 111 4.04 -1.89 16.03
CA ALA A 111 4.27 -2.87 14.96
C ALA A 111 5.56 -3.66 15.20
N CYS A 112 6.67 -2.98 15.53
CA CYS A 112 7.94 -3.62 15.88
C CYS A 112 7.83 -4.50 17.15
N ALA A 113 7.13 -4.02 18.19
CA ALA A 113 6.89 -4.79 19.41
C ALA A 113 6.05 -6.04 19.15
N LEU A 114 5.02 -5.96 18.30
CA LEU A 114 4.22 -7.13 17.90
C LEU A 114 5.01 -8.10 17.02
N LEU A 115 5.87 -7.61 16.10
CA LEU A 115 6.77 -8.46 15.32
C LEU A 115 7.76 -9.24 16.21
N VAL A 116 8.27 -8.62 17.28
CA VAL A 116 9.10 -9.29 18.29
C VAL A 116 8.26 -10.27 19.14
N ALA A 117 7.02 -9.91 19.51
CA ALA A 117 6.14 -10.79 20.28
C ALA A 117 5.78 -12.10 19.55
N VAL A 118 5.74 -12.09 18.21
CA VAL A 118 5.61 -13.33 17.40
C VAL A 118 6.73 -14.34 17.70
N LEU A 119 7.94 -13.90 18.06
CA LEU A 119 9.06 -14.80 18.35
C LEU A 119 9.10 -15.30 19.80
N LEU A 120 8.18 -14.81 20.64
CA LEU A 120 8.11 -15.12 22.08
C LEU A 120 6.82 -15.87 22.45
N VAL A 121 5.73 -15.58 21.75
CA VAL A 121 4.37 -16.11 21.99
C VAL A 121 3.65 -16.46 20.69
N GLY A 122 4.34 -16.41 19.54
CA GLY A 122 3.78 -16.85 18.28
C GLY A 122 3.75 -18.38 18.19
N THR A 123 2.90 -18.85 17.30
CA THR A 123 2.67 -20.28 17.05
C THR A 123 3.30 -20.69 15.73
N GLU A 124 3.84 -21.91 15.69
CA GLU A 124 4.39 -22.51 14.48
C GLU A 124 3.27 -23.09 13.62
N ALA A 125 3.09 -22.52 12.43
CA ALA A 125 2.23 -23.03 11.38
C ALA A 125 3.04 -23.10 10.08
N LEU A 126 2.91 -24.20 9.33
CA LEU A 126 3.60 -24.41 8.04
C LEU A 126 5.13 -24.16 8.10
N GLY A 127 5.76 -24.45 9.24
CA GLY A 127 7.21 -24.30 9.44
C GLY A 127 7.70 -22.88 9.78
N ALA A 128 6.84 -21.95 10.20
CA ALA A 128 7.26 -20.62 10.66
C ALA A 128 6.37 -20.04 11.77
N GLN A 129 6.99 -19.31 12.70
CA GLN A 129 6.28 -18.52 13.70
C GLN A 129 5.79 -17.20 13.06
N ARG A 130 4.47 -17.09 12.86
CA ARG A 130 3.85 -15.95 12.14
C ARG A 130 2.54 -15.44 12.75
N TRP A 131 1.91 -16.23 13.61
CA TRP A 131 0.56 -15.98 14.12
C TRP A 131 0.55 -15.91 15.65
N ILE A 132 -0.09 -14.86 16.19
CA ILE A 132 -0.43 -14.74 17.61
C ILE A 132 -1.91 -15.09 17.75
N TYR A 133 -2.23 -16.11 18.53
CA TYR A 133 -3.62 -16.46 18.86
C TYR A 133 -4.04 -15.80 20.17
N ILE A 134 -5.14 -15.05 20.14
CA ILE A 134 -5.73 -14.36 21.29
C ILE A 134 -7.13 -14.94 21.48
N GLY A 135 -7.21 -16.08 22.17
CA GLY A 135 -8.43 -16.89 22.24
C GLY A 135 -8.86 -17.34 20.83
N PRO A 136 -10.10 -17.05 20.38
CA PRO A 136 -10.59 -17.45 19.06
C PRO A 136 -10.06 -16.59 17.89
N PHE A 137 -9.22 -15.58 18.15
CA PHE A 137 -8.75 -14.64 17.13
C PHE A 137 -7.28 -14.87 16.74
N SER A 138 -7.02 -15.02 15.45
CA SER A 138 -5.66 -15.11 14.89
C SER A 138 -5.17 -13.76 14.35
N LEU A 139 -4.16 -13.18 15.01
CA LEU A 139 -3.49 -11.95 14.60
C LEU A 139 -2.19 -12.28 13.84
N GLN A 140 -2.01 -11.68 12.67
CA GLN A 140 -0.74 -11.66 11.93
C GLN A 140 -0.18 -10.22 11.94
N PRO A 141 0.70 -9.85 12.90
CA PRO A 141 1.21 -8.48 13.02
C PRO A 141 1.85 -7.93 11.74
N THR A 142 2.47 -8.81 10.97
CA THR A 142 3.11 -8.50 9.69
C THR A 142 2.17 -7.81 8.72
N GLU A 143 0.88 -8.16 8.69
CA GLU A 143 -0.12 -7.51 7.83
C GLU A 143 -0.30 -6.02 8.11
N PHE A 144 -0.21 -5.62 9.38
CA PHE A 144 -0.29 -4.23 9.82
C PHE A 144 1.07 -3.52 9.66
N ALA A 145 2.17 -4.25 9.88
CA ALA A 145 3.52 -3.72 9.70
C ALA A 145 3.74 -3.18 8.28
N LYS A 146 3.25 -3.87 7.22
CA LYS A 146 3.40 -3.41 5.82
C LYS A 146 2.95 -1.95 5.64
N ILE A 147 1.78 -1.63 6.18
CA ILE A 147 1.15 -0.30 6.10
C ILE A 147 2.02 0.74 6.79
N ILE A 148 2.48 0.45 8.02
CA ILE A 148 3.29 1.41 8.80
C ILE A 148 4.69 1.61 8.19
N LEU A 149 5.31 0.56 7.62
CA LEU A 149 6.61 0.69 6.95
C LEU A 149 6.52 1.53 5.66
N VAL A 150 5.43 1.39 4.89
CA VAL A 150 5.18 2.23 3.70
C VAL A 150 4.82 3.68 4.08
N ILE A 151 4.07 3.90 5.15
CA ILE A 151 3.87 5.25 5.74
C ILE A 151 5.21 5.86 6.15
N GLY A 152 6.10 5.08 6.77
CA GLY A 152 7.43 5.52 7.17
C GLY A 152 8.29 5.95 5.97
N ALA A 153 8.31 5.13 4.91
CA ALA A 153 8.97 5.47 3.65
C ALA A 153 8.41 6.76 3.02
N ALA A 154 7.07 6.90 2.97
CA ALA A 154 6.42 8.10 2.41
C ALA A 154 6.77 9.37 3.20
N ARG A 155 6.85 9.26 4.54
CA ARG A 155 7.26 10.35 5.43
C ARG A 155 8.71 10.77 5.17
N ILE A 156 9.66 9.82 5.19
CA ILE A 156 11.08 10.10 4.97
C ILE A 156 11.31 10.78 3.61
N LEU A 157 10.63 10.31 2.56
CA LEU A 157 10.78 10.86 1.22
C LEU A 157 10.20 12.27 1.09
N CYS A 158 9.04 12.55 1.71
CA CYS A 158 8.47 13.90 1.71
C CYS A 158 9.34 14.88 2.53
N ASP A 159 9.81 14.45 3.71
CA ASP A 159 10.68 15.25 4.58
C ASP A 159 12.07 15.47 3.93
N PHE A 160 12.54 14.56 3.07
CA PHE A 160 13.74 14.76 2.24
C PHE A 160 13.51 15.72 1.08
N ASN A 161 12.41 15.55 0.32
CA ASN A 161 12.10 16.39 -0.85
C ASN A 161 11.85 17.87 -0.48
N GLU A 162 11.28 18.12 0.69
CA GLU A 162 11.11 19.48 1.23
C GLU A 162 12.39 20.06 1.88
N GLY A 163 13.50 19.31 1.90
CA GLY A 163 14.77 19.74 2.47
C GLY A 163 14.83 19.74 4.01
N ALA A 164 13.80 19.23 4.69
CA ALA A 164 13.81 19.06 6.15
C ALA A 164 14.76 17.95 6.62
N MET A 165 15.12 17.01 5.73
CA MET A 165 16.18 16.02 5.94
C MET A 165 17.31 16.12 4.90
N ASN A 166 18.55 16.03 5.37
CA ASN A 166 19.71 15.79 4.51
C ASN A 166 19.71 14.34 4.00
N LEU A 167 20.35 14.07 2.85
CA LEU A 167 20.46 12.72 2.28
C LEU A 167 21.00 11.68 3.28
N LYS A 168 22.00 12.04 4.11
CA LYS A 168 22.52 11.16 5.16
C LYS A 168 21.46 10.83 6.23
N GLN A 169 20.61 11.78 6.59
CA GLN A 169 19.52 11.57 7.55
C GLN A 169 18.42 10.70 6.92
N ALA A 170 18.03 10.97 5.67
CA ALA A 170 17.04 10.17 4.95
C ALA A 170 17.49 8.70 4.80
N LEU A 171 18.77 8.45 4.50
CA LEU A 171 19.34 7.10 4.45
C LEU A 171 19.36 6.41 5.83
N VAL A 172 19.73 7.11 6.89
CA VAL A 172 19.70 6.56 8.27
C VAL A 172 18.28 6.25 8.73
N TRP A 173 17.32 7.15 8.52
CA TRP A 173 15.92 6.91 8.86
C TRP A 173 15.27 5.84 7.98
N GLY A 174 15.63 5.74 6.69
CA GLY A 174 15.23 4.63 5.83
C GLY A 174 15.78 3.29 6.29
N PHE A 175 17.03 3.26 6.75
CA PHE A 175 17.61 2.06 7.36
C PHE A 175 16.87 1.67 8.64
N VAL A 176 16.69 2.61 9.58
CA VAL A 176 16.08 2.34 10.89
C VAL A 176 14.58 2.02 10.79
N LEU A 177 13.80 2.81 10.06
CA LEU A 177 12.34 2.70 10.05
C LEU A 177 11.81 1.67 9.05
N VAL A 178 12.60 1.30 8.02
CA VAL A 178 12.15 0.38 6.96
C VAL A 178 13.04 -0.86 6.87
N LEU A 179 14.35 -0.71 6.69
CA LEU A 179 15.23 -1.86 6.42
C LEU A 179 15.47 -2.76 7.65
N ILE A 180 15.60 -2.21 8.86
CA ILE A 180 15.76 -3.03 10.08
C ILE A 180 14.52 -3.90 10.33
N PRO A 181 13.27 -3.38 10.39
CA PRO A 181 12.08 -4.22 10.53
C PRO A 181 11.90 -5.23 9.39
N LEU A 182 12.24 -4.85 8.15
CA LEU A 182 12.14 -5.72 6.98
C LEU A 182 13.15 -6.88 7.03
N ALA A 183 14.41 -6.62 7.41
CA ALA A 183 15.43 -7.64 7.58
C ALA A 183 15.10 -8.57 8.76
N PHE A 184 14.66 -8.01 9.89
CA PHE A 184 14.20 -8.77 11.05
C PHE A 184 13.05 -9.72 10.68
N LEU A 185 12.03 -9.22 9.96
CA LEU A 185 10.92 -10.04 9.45
C LEU A 185 11.41 -11.17 8.51
N TYR A 186 12.32 -10.86 7.60
CA TYR A 186 12.85 -11.80 6.61
C TYR A 186 13.71 -12.91 7.23
N GLU A 187 14.49 -12.59 8.26
CA GLU A 187 15.34 -13.54 8.98
C GLU A 187 14.53 -14.40 9.95
N THR A 188 13.69 -13.78 10.78
CA THR A 188 13.05 -14.46 11.92
C THR A 188 11.73 -15.17 11.57
N GLN A 189 10.92 -14.61 10.67
CA GLN A 189 9.63 -15.20 10.26
C GLN A 189 9.70 -15.86 8.86
N SER A 190 10.86 -15.77 8.19
CA SER A 190 11.13 -16.28 6.84
C SER A 190 10.09 -15.84 5.79
N ASP A 191 9.46 -14.67 5.98
CA ASP A 191 8.29 -14.22 5.21
C ASP A 191 8.69 -13.43 3.95
N MET A 192 9.06 -14.18 2.91
CA MET A 192 9.46 -13.62 1.62
C MET A 192 8.31 -12.88 0.93
N GLY A 193 7.07 -13.36 1.06
CA GLY A 193 5.89 -12.73 0.45
C GLY A 193 5.64 -11.32 0.99
N SER A 194 5.64 -11.17 2.32
CA SER A 194 5.50 -9.85 2.95
C SER A 194 6.67 -8.93 2.59
N ALA A 195 7.89 -9.46 2.51
CA ALA A 195 9.06 -8.67 2.14
C ALA A 195 8.96 -8.11 0.71
N ILE A 196 8.48 -8.90 -0.25
CA ILE A 196 8.23 -8.45 -1.63
C ILE A 196 7.12 -7.40 -1.67
N ILE A 197 6.02 -7.58 -0.93
CA ILE A 197 4.90 -6.62 -0.88
C ILE A 197 5.35 -5.28 -0.29
N ILE A 198 6.11 -5.30 0.81
CA ILE A 198 6.71 -4.10 1.41
C ILE A 198 7.65 -3.43 0.41
N PHE A 199 8.51 -4.19 -0.27
CA PHE A 199 9.41 -3.64 -1.28
C PHE A 199 8.65 -2.97 -2.44
N MET A 200 7.57 -3.58 -2.97
CA MET A 200 6.71 -2.97 -3.98
C MET A 200 6.11 -1.64 -3.49
N GLY A 201 5.62 -1.59 -2.25
CA GLY A 201 5.08 -0.36 -1.65
C GLY A 201 6.13 0.75 -1.48
N VAL A 202 7.34 0.40 -1.01
CA VAL A 202 8.47 1.33 -0.87
C VAL A 202 8.98 1.81 -2.24
N LEU A 203 8.99 0.94 -3.25
CA LEU A 203 9.37 1.30 -4.62
C LEU A 203 8.35 2.23 -5.27
N ALA A 204 7.05 2.00 -5.03
CA ALA A 204 5.97 2.87 -5.47
C ALA A 204 6.06 4.25 -4.79
N VAL A 205 6.34 4.29 -3.48
CA VAL A 205 6.64 5.54 -2.75
C VAL A 205 7.82 6.28 -3.39
N ALA A 206 8.94 5.60 -3.64
CA ALA A 206 10.13 6.19 -4.26
C ALA A 206 9.84 6.77 -5.65
N TRP A 207 9.04 6.06 -6.46
CA TRP A 207 8.59 6.55 -7.77
C TRP A 207 7.69 7.78 -7.67
N LEU A 208 6.70 7.77 -6.76
CA LEU A 208 5.71 8.83 -6.61
C LEU A 208 6.27 10.10 -5.94
N GLY A 209 7.31 9.96 -5.13
CA GLY A 209 8.13 11.07 -4.63
C GLY A 209 9.32 11.39 -5.55
N GLU A 210 9.24 10.99 -6.82
CA GLU A 210 10.07 11.48 -7.93
C GLU A 210 11.59 11.22 -7.76
N VAL A 211 11.95 10.15 -7.05
CA VAL A 211 13.34 9.66 -6.95
C VAL A 211 13.85 9.32 -8.36
N PRO A 212 14.99 9.89 -8.80
CA PRO A 212 15.42 9.75 -10.18
C PRO A 212 15.74 8.30 -10.54
N LEU A 213 15.24 7.84 -11.70
CA LEU A 213 15.43 6.48 -12.23
C LEU A 213 16.88 5.96 -12.17
N ARG A 214 17.86 6.83 -12.43
CA ARG A 214 19.30 6.57 -12.34
C ARG A 214 19.83 6.18 -10.95
N VAL A 215 19.03 6.37 -9.89
CA VAL A 215 19.25 5.86 -8.52
C VAL A 215 18.36 4.67 -8.23
N LEU A 216 17.10 4.69 -8.69
CA LEU A 216 16.12 3.63 -8.46
C LEU A 216 16.49 2.31 -9.15
N VAL A 217 16.89 2.35 -10.42
CA VAL A 217 17.27 1.16 -11.23
C VAL A 217 18.43 0.35 -10.62
N PRO A 218 19.59 0.95 -10.24
CA PRO A 218 20.66 0.16 -9.63
C PRO A 218 20.28 -0.41 -8.25
N ILE A 219 19.41 0.26 -7.47
CA ILE A 219 18.89 -0.29 -6.21
C ILE A 219 18.03 -1.52 -6.48
N VAL A 220 17.09 -1.46 -7.44
CA VAL A 220 16.27 -2.61 -7.84
C VAL A 220 17.14 -3.75 -8.36
N LEU A 221 18.15 -3.47 -9.18
CA LEU A 221 19.06 -4.48 -9.73
C LEU A 221 19.88 -5.19 -8.64
N VAL A 222 20.46 -4.43 -7.69
CA VAL A 222 21.19 -5.00 -6.55
C VAL A 222 20.27 -5.85 -5.68
N LEU A 223 19.06 -5.38 -5.38
CA LEU A 223 18.09 -6.15 -4.59
C LEU A 223 17.59 -7.41 -5.31
N ALA A 224 17.45 -7.37 -6.64
CA ALA A 224 17.14 -8.56 -7.44
C ALA A 224 18.28 -9.59 -7.39
N VAL A 225 19.55 -9.16 -7.50
CA VAL A 225 20.72 -10.06 -7.34
C VAL A 225 20.79 -10.65 -5.93
N VAL A 226 20.57 -9.83 -4.90
CA VAL A 226 20.51 -10.30 -3.50
C VAL A 226 19.36 -11.29 -3.29
N ALA A 227 18.19 -11.05 -3.89
CA ALA A 227 17.06 -11.99 -3.82
C ALA A 227 17.39 -13.33 -4.49
N VAL A 228 17.97 -13.33 -5.70
CA VAL A 228 18.40 -14.56 -6.40
C VAL A 228 19.42 -15.35 -5.57
N VAL A 229 20.40 -14.67 -4.96
CA VAL A 229 21.39 -15.33 -4.08
C VAL A 229 20.72 -15.86 -2.80
N ALA A 230 19.82 -15.11 -2.18
CA ALA A 230 19.12 -15.51 -0.95
C ALA A 230 18.01 -16.56 -1.18
N MET A 231 17.60 -16.80 -2.43
CA MET A 231 16.76 -17.90 -2.87
C MET A 231 17.55 -19.16 -3.23
N SER A 232 18.88 -19.09 -3.36
CA SER A 232 19.71 -20.23 -3.82
C SER A 232 20.01 -21.29 -2.74
N THR A 233 19.51 -21.13 -1.51
CA THR A 233 19.84 -21.99 -0.37
C THR A 233 18.61 -22.46 0.43
N GLY A 234 18.66 -23.71 0.89
CA GLY A 234 17.62 -24.36 1.72
C GLY A 234 16.23 -24.38 1.07
N TYR A 235 15.19 -24.43 1.91
CA TYR A 235 13.76 -24.46 1.56
C TYR A 235 13.32 -23.40 0.52
N ARG A 236 14.05 -22.28 0.42
CA ARG A 236 13.78 -21.20 -0.55
C ARG A 236 14.16 -21.62 -1.98
N ALA A 237 15.19 -22.45 -2.14
CA ALA A 237 15.56 -23.02 -3.42
C ALA A 237 14.53 -24.04 -3.90
N ASP A 238 13.92 -24.80 -2.98
CA ASP A 238 12.90 -25.79 -3.32
C ASP A 238 11.62 -25.14 -3.85
N ARG A 239 11.17 -24.03 -3.25
CA ARG A 239 10.09 -23.18 -3.80
C ARG A 239 10.38 -22.70 -5.23
N VAL A 240 11.66 -22.44 -5.58
CA VAL A 240 12.06 -22.04 -6.94
C VAL A 240 12.14 -23.24 -7.90
N ARG A 241 12.65 -24.40 -7.45
CA ARG A 241 12.67 -25.65 -8.25
C ARG A 241 11.25 -26.08 -8.63
N VAL A 242 10.37 -26.13 -7.63
CA VAL A 242 8.94 -26.41 -7.79
C VAL A 242 8.25 -25.41 -8.72
N TRP A 243 8.59 -24.12 -8.63
CA TRP A 243 8.01 -23.14 -9.55
C TRP A 243 8.46 -23.35 -11.01
N LEU A 244 9.73 -23.72 -11.23
CA LEU A 244 10.27 -24.01 -12.56
C LEU A 244 9.75 -25.34 -13.14
N ASN A 245 9.53 -26.35 -12.30
CA ASN A 245 8.93 -27.63 -12.69
C ASN A 245 8.21 -28.30 -11.49
N PRO A 246 6.90 -28.09 -11.30
CA PRO A 246 6.22 -28.60 -10.10
C PRO A 246 5.98 -30.12 -10.13
N TRP A 247 6.14 -30.77 -11.28
CA TRP A 247 6.06 -32.23 -11.41
C TRP A 247 7.37 -32.96 -11.06
N ASP A 248 8.46 -32.21 -10.81
CA ASP A 248 9.80 -32.71 -10.47
C ASP A 248 10.17 -32.30 -9.03
N ASP A 249 9.22 -32.45 -8.12
CA ASP A 249 9.33 -32.13 -6.69
C ASP A 249 9.97 -33.25 -5.85
N GLY A 250 10.44 -34.32 -6.52
CA GLY A 250 10.99 -35.53 -5.89
C GLY A 250 9.94 -36.56 -5.44
N GLU A 251 8.66 -36.19 -5.39
CA GLU A 251 7.54 -37.05 -4.94
C GLU A 251 6.49 -37.26 -6.05
N GLY A 252 6.82 -36.92 -7.30
CA GLY A 252 5.98 -37.11 -8.49
C GLY A 252 4.83 -36.12 -8.60
N GLY A 253 4.96 -34.94 -7.98
CA GLY A 253 3.92 -33.91 -7.90
C GLY A 253 2.99 -34.04 -6.68
N TYR A 254 3.22 -35.02 -5.80
CA TYR A 254 2.45 -35.21 -4.56
C TYR A 254 3.04 -34.52 -3.33
N GLY A 255 4.25 -33.96 -3.45
CA GLY A 255 4.97 -33.31 -2.37
C GLY A 255 4.82 -31.79 -2.45
N THR A 256 5.94 -31.09 -2.60
CA THR A 256 5.97 -29.62 -2.58
C THR A 256 5.37 -28.97 -3.83
N GLY A 257 5.20 -29.69 -4.94
CA GLY A 257 4.53 -29.20 -6.16
C GLY A 257 3.01 -29.29 -6.15
N PHE A 258 2.44 -30.09 -5.25
CA PHE A 258 1.03 -30.47 -5.22
C PHE A 258 0.05 -29.29 -5.32
N GLN A 259 0.24 -28.24 -4.50
CA GLN A 259 -0.62 -27.04 -4.51
C GLN A 259 -0.64 -26.33 -5.88
N LEU A 260 0.50 -26.24 -6.57
CA LEU A 260 0.59 -25.54 -7.86
C LEU A 260 0.02 -26.39 -9.00
N ILE A 261 0.17 -27.72 -8.93
CA ILE A 261 -0.44 -28.66 -9.89
C ILE A 261 -1.97 -28.62 -9.78
N HIS A 262 -2.51 -28.71 -8.55
CA HIS A 262 -3.96 -28.65 -8.35
C HIS A 262 -4.57 -27.28 -8.67
N SER A 263 -3.80 -26.19 -8.52
CA SER A 263 -4.16 -24.87 -9.07
C SER A 263 -4.35 -24.91 -10.60
N TYR A 264 -3.44 -25.56 -11.35
CA TYR A 264 -3.61 -25.73 -12.80
C TYR A 264 -4.83 -26.60 -13.15
N TYR A 265 -5.10 -27.65 -12.39
CA TYR A 265 -6.30 -28.48 -12.58
C TYR A 265 -7.58 -27.68 -12.37
N ALA A 266 -7.66 -26.82 -11.36
CA ALA A 266 -8.78 -25.90 -11.14
C ALA A 266 -9.05 -25.00 -12.36
N PHE A 267 -8.02 -24.30 -12.85
CA PHE A 267 -8.15 -23.45 -14.04
C PHE A 267 -8.52 -24.23 -15.31
N SER A 268 -7.99 -25.46 -15.49
CA SER A 268 -8.31 -26.29 -16.65
C SER A 268 -9.77 -26.77 -16.67
N GLN A 269 -10.38 -26.99 -15.50
CA GLN A 269 -11.74 -27.51 -15.37
C GLN A 269 -12.81 -26.41 -15.49
N GLY A 270 -12.52 -25.17 -15.07
CA GLY A 270 -13.49 -24.07 -15.12
C GLY A 270 -13.81 -23.54 -16.53
N GLY A 271 -12.86 -23.61 -17.47
CA GLY A 271 -13.07 -23.13 -18.83
C GLY A 271 -13.51 -21.65 -18.90
N ILE A 272 -14.50 -21.34 -19.72
CA ILE A 272 -14.97 -19.94 -19.93
C ILE A 272 -15.97 -19.49 -18.85
N PHE A 273 -16.96 -20.34 -18.52
CA PHE A 273 -18.12 -19.99 -17.70
C PHE A 273 -18.10 -20.57 -16.27
N GLY A 274 -17.14 -21.45 -15.98
CA GLY A 274 -17.03 -22.16 -14.71
C GLY A 274 -17.84 -23.45 -14.66
N VAL A 275 -17.55 -24.30 -13.66
CA VAL A 275 -18.38 -25.48 -13.31
C VAL A 275 -19.63 -25.11 -12.50
N GLY A 276 -19.77 -23.83 -12.13
CA GLY A 276 -20.82 -23.30 -11.29
C GLY A 276 -20.38 -23.13 -9.83
N LEU A 277 -20.94 -22.11 -9.16
CA LEU A 277 -20.75 -21.90 -7.73
C LEU A 277 -21.15 -23.14 -6.93
N GLY A 278 -20.29 -23.55 -6.00
CA GLY A 278 -20.48 -24.74 -5.18
C GLY A 278 -19.91 -26.03 -5.79
N ASN A 279 -19.61 -26.07 -7.10
CA ASN A 279 -19.25 -27.31 -7.82
C ASN A 279 -17.75 -27.54 -8.05
N SER A 280 -16.84 -26.71 -7.50
CA SER A 280 -15.40 -26.98 -7.58
C SER A 280 -15.07 -28.38 -7.06
N ARG A 281 -14.18 -29.08 -7.75
CA ARG A 281 -13.63 -30.37 -7.33
C ARG A 281 -12.38 -30.19 -6.49
N GLU A 282 -11.54 -29.21 -6.80
CA GLU A 282 -10.24 -29.06 -6.14
C GLU A 282 -10.36 -28.65 -4.66
N LYS A 283 -11.46 -27.98 -4.28
CA LYS A 283 -11.79 -27.71 -2.87
C LYS A 283 -12.11 -28.94 -2.02
N PHE A 284 -12.26 -30.14 -2.60
CA PHE A 284 -12.46 -31.38 -1.82
C PHE A 284 -11.14 -31.92 -1.22
N LEU A 285 -10.41 -31.03 -0.54
CA LEU A 285 -9.09 -31.27 0.08
C LEU A 285 -7.96 -31.67 -0.90
N TYR A 286 -8.19 -31.55 -2.22
CA TYR A 286 -7.16 -31.75 -3.24
C TYR A 286 -6.23 -30.54 -3.38
N LEU A 287 -6.72 -29.33 -3.06
CA LEU A 287 -5.93 -28.11 -2.99
C LEU A 287 -5.85 -27.61 -1.54
N PRO A 288 -4.75 -27.86 -0.81
CA PRO A 288 -4.54 -27.32 0.54
C PRO A 288 -4.39 -25.79 0.50
N GLU A 289 -4.93 -25.09 1.50
CA GLU A 289 -4.93 -23.60 1.58
C GLU A 289 -5.68 -22.94 0.39
N ALA A 290 -6.81 -23.54 -0.01
CA ALA A 290 -7.64 -23.10 -1.14
C ALA A 290 -8.48 -21.85 -0.84
N GLU A 291 -8.89 -21.68 0.41
CA GLU A 291 -9.65 -20.54 0.93
C GLU A 291 -8.76 -19.36 1.32
N THR A 292 -7.50 -19.62 1.70
CA THR A 292 -6.48 -18.62 2.05
C THR A 292 -5.68 -18.17 0.82
N ASP A 293 -4.81 -19.02 0.28
CA ASP A 293 -3.76 -18.63 -0.67
C ASP A 293 -4.12 -18.93 -2.14
N PHE A 294 -4.91 -19.97 -2.41
CA PHE A 294 -5.27 -20.40 -3.77
C PHE A 294 -6.71 -20.07 -4.20
N ILE A 295 -7.40 -19.16 -3.50
CA ILE A 295 -8.83 -18.85 -3.76
C ILE A 295 -9.09 -18.30 -5.18
N PHE A 296 -8.09 -17.69 -5.81
CA PHE A 296 -8.16 -17.26 -7.21
C PHE A 296 -8.32 -18.44 -8.20
N SER A 297 -7.78 -19.61 -7.85
CA SER A 297 -7.91 -20.85 -8.63
C SER A 297 -9.30 -21.45 -8.50
N ILE A 298 -9.88 -21.44 -7.29
CA ILE A 298 -11.28 -21.83 -7.06
C ILE A 298 -12.26 -20.86 -7.76
N ILE A 299 -11.94 -19.56 -7.79
CA ILE A 299 -12.66 -18.58 -8.63
C ILE A 299 -12.57 -18.95 -10.11
N GLY A 300 -11.38 -19.30 -10.59
CA GLY A 300 -11.16 -19.77 -11.96
C GLY A 300 -11.91 -21.06 -12.30
N GLU A 301 -12.14 -21.94 -11.34
CA GLU A 301 -12.90 -23.18 -11.52
C GLU A 301 -14.42 -22.94 -11.48
N GLU A 302 -14.95 -22.31 -10.42
CA GLU A 302 -16.41 -22.18 -10.22
C GLU A 302 -17.06 -21.11 -11.10
N LEU A 303 -16.34 -20.02 -11.40
CA LEU A 303 -16.83 -18.88 -12.20
C LEU A 303 -16.12 -18.74 -13.55
N GLY A 304 -15.15 -19.61 -13.85
CA GLY A 304 -14.44 -19.66 -15.12
C GLY A 304 -13.55 -18.44 -15.39
N MET A 305 -13.07 -18.37 -16.62
CA MET A 305 -12.32 -17.23 -17.15
C MET A 305 -13.06 -15.89 -16.97
N ILE A 306 -14.39 -15.88 -17.09
CA ILE A 306 -15.20 -14.65 -16.91
C ILE A 306 -15.12 -14.15 -15.46
N GLY A 307 -15.24 -15.03 -14.46
CA GLY A 307 -15.10 -14.66 -13.05
C GLY A 307 -13.69 -14.19 -12.70
N ALA A 308 -12.68 -14.92 -13.15
CA ALA A 308 -11.27 -14.53 -12.95
C ALA A 308 -10.95 -13.16 -13.56
N LEU A 309 -11.41 -12.88 -14.79
CA LEU A 309 -11.26 -11.58 -15.44
C LEU A 309 -12.05 -10.48 -14.72
N ALA A 310 -13.25 -10.75 -14.20
CA ALA A 310 -14.01 -9.78 -13.44
C ALA A 310 -13.26 -9.34 -12.15
N VAL A 311 -12.64 -10.28 -11.44
CA VAL A 311 -11.81 -9.97 -10.25
C VAL A 311 -10.58 -9.14 -10.64
N ILE A 312 -9.87 -9.49 -11.72
CA ILE A 312 -8.75 -8.70 -12.24
C ILE A 312 -9.20 -7.27 -12.58
N LEU A 313 -10.34 -7.12 -13.28
CA LEU A 313 -10.89 -5.81 -13.65
C LEU A 313 -11.30 -4.96 -12.43
N LEU A 314 -11.80 -5.58 -11.35
CA LEU A 314 -12.09 -4.88 -10.09
C LEU A 314 -10.82 -4.38 -9.40
N PHE A 315 -9.72 -5.13 -9.42
CA PHE A 315 -8.43 -4.64 -8.91
C PHE A 315 -7.82 -3.54 -9.81
N ILE A 316 -8.02 -3.60 -11.12
CA ILE A 316 -7.63 -2.51 -12.05
C ILE A 316 -8.48 -1.25 -11.80
N ALA A 317 -9.78 -1.39 -11.55
CA ALA A 317 -10.66 -0.28 -11.19
C ALA A 317 -10.27 0.34 -9.84
N PHE A 318 -9.92 -0.49 -8.84
CA PHE A 318 -9.36 -0.04 -7.56
C PHE A 318 -8.03 0.71 -7.75
N LEU A 319 -7.10 0.17 -8.55
CA LEU A 319 -5.81 0.82 -8.86
C LEU A 319 -6.02 2.19 -9.51
N TYR A 320 -6.87 2.25 -10.54
CA TYR A 320 -7.23 3.49 -11.20
C TYR A 320 -7.82 4.51 -10.21
N ALA A 321 -8.76 4.09 -9.37
CA ALA A 321 -9.40 4.95 -8.40
C ALA A 321 -8.44 5.47 -7.32
N GLY A 322 -7.62 4.59 -6.72
CA GLY A 322 -6.63 4.96 -5.72
C GLY A 322 -5.54 5.90 -6.26
N LEU A 323 -5.04 5.65 -7.47
CA LEU A 323 -4.10 6.55 -8.15
C LEU A 323 -4.75 7.89 -8.54
N ARG A 324 -6.05 7.90 -8.90
CA ARG A 324 -6.80 9.16 -9.13
C ARG A 324 -7.05 9.94 -7.85
N ILE A 325 -7.20 9.29 -6.70
CA ILE A 325 -7.26 9.94 -5.38
C ILE A 325 -5.89 10.51 -5.01
N ALA A 326 -4.81 9.74 -5.19
CA ALA A 326 -3.43 10.18 -4.96
C ALA A 326 -3.06 11.40 -5.81
N ALA A 327 -3.38 11.39 -7.10
CA ALA A 327 -3.15 12.51 -8.02
C ALA A 327 -4.05 13.74 -7.75
N LYS A 328 -4.94 13.67 -6.75
CA LYS A 328 -5.80 14.77 -6.28
C LYS A 328 -5.63 15.07 -4.79
N ALA A 329 -4.61 14.52 -4.13
CA ALA A 329 -4.25 14.93 -2.79
C ALA A 329 -3.85 16.42 -2.78
N PRO A 330 -4.17 17.19 -1.71
CA PRO A 330 -3.83 18.61 -1.62
C PRO A 330 -2.34 18.85 -1.34
N ASP A 331 -1.56 17.81 -1.02
CA ASP A 331 -0.16 17.84 -0.61
C ASP A 331 0.62 16.62 -1.15
N ASP A 332 1.94 16.75 -1.27
CA ASP A 332 2.80 15.67 -1.77
C ASP A 332 2.85 14.44 -0.85
N PHE A 333 2.72 14.60 0.48
CA PHE A 333 2.66 13.44 1.38
C PHE A 333 1.36 12.64 1.17
N GLY A 334 0.21 13.31 1.03
CA GLY A 334 -1.05 12.67 0.64
C GLY A 334 -0.96 11.92 -0.70
N LYS A 335 -0.32 12.53 -1.71
CA LYS A 335 -0.04 11.93 -3.04
C LYS A 335 0.81 10.67 -2.93
N ILE A 336 1.96 10.76 -2.26
CA ILE A 336 2.92 9.66 -2.10
C ILE A 336 2.31 8.54 -1.25
N LEU A 337 1.64 8.87 -0.15
CA LEU A 337 0.99 7.92 0.77
C LEU A 337 -0.13 7.13 0.07
N ALA A 338 -1.08 7.84 -0.55
CA ALA A 338 -2.23 7.18 -1.17
C ALA A 338 -1.81 6.30 -2.36
N GLY A 339 -0.92 6.80 -3.21
CA GLY A 339 -0.43 6.00 -4.34
C GLY A 339 0.42 4.81 -3.88
N GLY A 340 1.31 5.00 -2.90
CA GLY A 340 2.15 3.95 -2.34
C GLY A 340 1.34 2.80 -1.72
N LEU A 341 0.33 3.12 -0.89
CA LEU A 341 -0.56 2.10 -0.32
C LEU A 341 -1.47 1.44 -1.37
N THR A 342 -1.94 2.19 -2.38
CA THR A 342 -2.73 1.62 -3.49
C THR A 342 -1.90 0.59 -4.26
N VAL A 343 -0.66 0.93 -4.64
CA VAL A 343 0.23 0.04 -5.41
C VAL A 343 0.70 -1.14 -4.55
N MET A 344 0.91 -0.96 -3.24
CA MET A 344 1.21 -2.08 -2.33
C MET A 344 0.06 -3.10 -2.29
N LEU A 345 -1.18 -2.65 -2.09
CA LEU A 345 -2.36 -3.53 -1.98
C LEU A 345 -2.62 -4.26 -3.31
N VAL A 346 -2.62 -3.51 -4.42
CA VAL A 346 -2.84 -4.08 -5.75
C VAL A 346 -1.67 -4.99 -6.17
N GLY A 347 -0.44 -4.64 -5.79
CA GLY A 347 0.75 -5.48 -5.97
C GLY A 347 0.63 -6.82 -5.25
N GLN A 348 0.16 -6.84 -4.00
CA GLN A 348 -0.17 -8.09 -3.29
C GLN A 348 -1.23 -8.91 -4.04
N ALA A 349 -2.28 -8.27 -4.56
CA ALA A 349 -3.35 -8.97 -5.28
C ALA A 349 -2.84 -9.63 -6.57
N PHE A 350 -2.11 -8.90 -7.42
CA PHE A 350 -1.50 -9.48 -8.62
C PHE A 350 -0.41 -10.51 -8.30
N LEU A 351 0.32 -10.36 -7.19
CA LEU A 351 1.30 -11.35 -6.73
C LEU A 351 0.61 -12.65 -6.30
N ASN A 352 -0.52 -12.61 -5.58
CA ASN A 352 -1.33 -13.81 -5.30
C ASN A 352 -1.82 -14.48 -6.59
N MET A 353 -2.39 -13.71 -7.52
CA MET A 353 -2.85 -14.25 -8.82
C MET A 353 -1.70 -14.85 -9.64
N ALA A 354 -0.50 -14.26 -9.60
CA ALA A 354 0.69 -14.77 -10.25
C ALA A 354 1.21 -16.08 -9.60
N CYS A 355 1.11 -16.21 -8.27
CA CYS A 355 1.39 -17.46 -7.57
C CYS A 355 0.40 -18.58 -7.98
N ALA A 356 -0.91 -18.28 -8.00
CA ALA A 356 -1.93 -19.23 -8.41
C ALA A 356 -1.77 -19.67 -9.89
N THR A 357 -1.45 -18.74 -10.79
CA THR A 357 -1.28 -19.02 -12.23
C THR A 357 0.13 -19.52 -12.61
N GLY A 358 1.03 -19.74 -11.66
CA GLY A 358 2.39 -20.23 -11.91
C GLY A 358 3.35 -19.19 -12.54
N LEU A 359 2.92 -17.94 -12.70
CA LEU A 359 3.77 -16.84 -13.19
C LEU A 359 4.82 -16.39 -12.15
N PHE A 360 4.65 -16.76 -10.88
CA PHE A 360 5.55 -16.45 -9.78
C PHE A 360 5.62 -17.60 -8.76
N PRO A 361 6.76 -17.83 -8.06
CA PRO A 361 6.85 -18.87 -7.02
C PRO A 361 5.90 -18.61 -5.85
N THR A 362 5.31 -19.68 -5.31
CA THR A 362 4.23 -19.63 -4.31
C THR A 362 4.68 -18.96 -3.00
N THR A 363 4.15 -17.78 -2.71
CA THR A 363 4.59 -16.93 -1.58
C THR A 363 3.87 -17.14 -0.26
N GLY A 364 2.72 -17.80 -0.26
CA GLY A 364 1.84 -17.92 0.91
C GLY A 364 1.28 -16.57 1.38
N LYS A 365 0.49 -15.91 0.52
CA LYS A 365 -0.13 -14.60 0.81
C LYS A 365 -1.58 -14.53 0.31
N PRO A 366 -2.55 -14.15 1.17
CA PRO A 366 -3.95 -14.07 0.80
C PRO A 366 -4.22 -12.95 -0.21
N LEU A 367 -5.26 -13.15 -1.03
CA LEU A 367 -5.81 -12.18 -1.97
C LEU A 367 -6.60 -11.10 -1.19
N PRO A 368 -6.21 -9.81 -1.25
CA PRO A 368 -6.86 -8.73 -0.50
C PRO A 368 -8.38 -8.70 -0.71
N PHE A 369 -9.13 -8.44 0.38
CA PHE A 369 -10.60 -8.46 0.43
C PHE A 369 -11.31 -9.80 0.14
N ILE A 370 -10.68 -10.74 -0.57
CA ILE A 370 -11.32 -11.97 -1.07
C ILE A 370 -11.06 -13.17 -0.15
N SER A 371 -9.79 -13.49 0.12
CA SER A 371 -9.41 -14.70 0.86
C SER A 371 -9.93 -14.75 2.30
N SER A 372 -10.04 -15.97 2.85
CA SER A 372 -10.11 -16.14 4.29
C SER A 372 -8.83 -15.61 4.94
N GLY A 373 -8.96 -14.89 6.05
CA GLY A 373 -7.80 -14.27 6.71
C GLY A 373 -8.13 -12.93 7.36
N GLY A 374 -8.69 -12.98 8.56
CA GLY A 374 -9.21 -11.79 9.27
C GLY A 374 -8.21 -10.63 9.37
N SER A 375 -6.93 -10.93 9.67
CA SER A 375 -5.88 -9.90 9.73
C SER A 375 -5.62 -9.20 8.39
N SER A 376 -5.70 -9.92 7.26
CA SER A 376 -5.45 -9.34 5.93
C SER A 376 -6.66 -8.60 5.36
N VAL A 377 -7.88 -9.07 5.65
CA VAL A 377 -9.11 -8.35 5.31
C VAL A 377 -9.20 -7.05 6.10
N ILE A 378 -8.89 -7.07 7.41
CA ILE A 378 -8.84 -5.85 8.25
C ILE A 378 -7.74 -4.90 7.76
N SER A 379 -6.52 -5.37 7.49
CA SER A 379 -5.42 -4.51 7.02
C SER A 379 -5.75 -3.85 5.67
N SER A 380 -6.34 -4.60 4.74
CA SER A 380 -6.79 -4.11 3.43
C SER A 380 -7.90 -3.06 3.54
N LEU A 381 -8.86 -3.25 4.45
CA LEU A 381 -9.93 -2.27 4.71
C LEU A 381 -9.40 -1.02 5.44
N LEU A 382 -8.41 -1.15 6.33
CA LEU A 382 -7.74 0.01 6.94
C LEU A 382 -6.98 0.86 5.89
N ILE A 383 -6.38 0.23 4.87
CA ILE A 383 -5.82 0.96 3.72
C ILE A 383 -6.90 1.77 3.01
N VAL A 384 -8.09 1.20 2.76
CA VAL A 384 -9.25 1.93 2.20
C VAL A 384 -9.65 3.11 3.10
N GLY A 385 -9.61 2.95 4.42
CA GLY A 385 -9.82 4.03 5.38
C GLY A 385 -8.82 5.19 5.22
N VAL A 386 -7.53 4.88 5.01
CA VAL A 386 -6.49 5.90 4.74
C VAL A 386 -6.72 6.58 3.39
N LEU A 387 -7.04 5.83 2.33
CA LEU A 387 -7.34 6.40 1.01
C LEU A 387 -8.56 7.33 1.05
N MET A 388 -9.59 6.99 1.82
CA MET A 388 -10.76 7.84 2.03
C MET A 388 -10.44 9.07 2.92
N SER A 389 -9.56 8.96 3.92
CA SER A 389 -9.04 10.11 4.69
C SER A 389 -8.27 11.10 3.80
N VAL A 390 -7.38 10.61 2.93
CA VAL A 390 -6.70 11.45 1.91
C VAL A 390 -7.71 12.09 0.98
N SER A 391 -8.68 11.31 0.50
CA SER A 391 -9.70 11.82 -0.39
C SER A 391 -10.58 12.88 0.26
N TYR A 392 -11.08 12.71 1.48
CA TYR A 392 -11.99 13.71 2.09
C TYR A 392 -11.32 15.07 2.28
N ASN A 393 -10.02 15.13 2.57
CA ASN A 393 -9.31 16.40 2.69
C ASN A 393 -9.09 17.09 1.33
N SER A 394 -9.18 16.39 0.20
CA SER A 394 -9.16 17.04 -1.12
C SER A 394 -10.49 17.71 -1.53
N ASN A 395 -11.56 17.60 -0.72
CA ASN A 395 -12.79 18.37 -0.93
C ASN A 395 -12.63 19.89 -0.71
N VAL A 396 -11.50 20.37 -0.21
CA VAL A 396 -11.28 21.81 0.00
C VAL A 396 -11.14 22.49 -1.35
N LEU A 397 -12.26 23.06 -1.85
CA LEU A 397 -12.34 23.81 -3.11
C LEU A 397 -11.14 24.75 -3.25
N THR A 398 -10.41 24.63 -4.36
CA THR A 398 -9.20 25.43 -4.56
C THR A 398 -9.55 26.93 -4.59
N PRO A 399 -8.64 27.84 -4.19
CA PRO A 399 -8.89 29.29 -4.26
C PRO A 399 -9.22 29.82 -5.67
N TYR A 400 -8.93 29.05 -6.72
CA TYR A 400 -9.33 29.37 -8.10
C TYR A 400 -10.78 28.95 -8.38
N GLU A 401 -11.24 27.82 -7.84
CA GLU A 401 -12.61 27.34 -8.00
C GLU A 401 -13.60 28.07 -7.09
N GLN A 402 -13.19 28.45 -5.88
CA GLN A 402 -13.95 29.39 -5.06
C GLN A 402 -14.19 30.70 -5.82
N ARG A 403 -13.16 31.24 -6.49
CA ARG A 403 -13.29 32.43 -7.35
C ARG A 403 -14.16 32.17 -8.58
N ARG A 404 -14.04 31.02 -9.26
CA ARG A 404 -14.90 30.63 -10.38
C ARG A 404 -16.38 30.54 -9.97
N ASN A 405 -16.67 29.94 -8.82
CA ASN A 405 -18.04 29.80 -8.33
C ASN A 405 -18.62 31.16 -7.92
N ASN A 406 -17.83 32.03 -7.27
CA ASN A 406 -18.25 33.40 -6.93
C ASN A 406 -18.49 34.27 -8.16
N LEU A 407 -17.77 34.06 -9.27
CA LEU A 407 -17.98 34.78 -10.54
C LEU A 407 -19.33 34.46 -11.20
N ASN A 408 -19.92 33.28 -10.96
CA ASN A 408 -21.24 32.92 -11.49
C ASN A 408 -22.41 33.63 -10.79
N VAL A 409 -22.18 34.34 -9.68
CA VAL A 409 -23.24 34.99 -8.90
C VAL A 409 -23.70 36.32 -9.53
N LEU A 410 -22.94 36.89 -10.47
CA LEU A 410 -23.39 38.01 -11.29
C LEU A 410 -24.32 37.54 -12.42
N ARG A 411 -25.43 36.90 -12.05
CA ARG A 411 -26.65 36.98 -12.86
C ARG A 411 -27.06 38.44 -12.84
N VAL A 412 -26.77 39.15 -13.93
CA VAL A 412 -27.34 40.48 -14.15
C VAL A 412 -28.85 40.30 -14.16
N GLU A 413 -29.50 40.86 -13.14
CA GLU A 413 -30.91 41.19 -13.18
C GLU A 413 -31.06 42.14 -14.37
N ARG A 414 -31.44 41.60 -15.53
CA ARG A 414 -31.77 42.44 -16.68
C ARG A 414 -33.12 43.04 -16.35
N ASP A 415 -33.14 44.33 -16.06
CA ASP A 415 -34.37 45.11 -16.06
C ASP A 415 -35.11 44.78 -17.36
N GLU A 416 -36.27 44.14 -17.26
CA GLU A 416 -37.12 43.82 -18.40
C GLU A 416 -37.44 45.13 -19.12
N PRO A 417 -37.10 45.29 -20.41
CA PRO A 417 -37.29 46.55 -21.11
C PRO A 417 -38.80 46.83 -21.17
N VAL A 418 -39.23 47.86 -20.42
CA VAL A 418 -40.64 48.28 -20.34
C VAL A 418 -41.18 48.45 -21.76
N GLY A 419 -42.15 47.61 -22.11
CA GLY A 419 -42.64 47.47 -23.48
C GLY A 419 -43.27 48.75 -24.01
N ASP A 420 -42.57 49.44 -24.89
CA ASP A 420 -43.02 50.71 -25.46
C ASP A 420 -44.26 50.48 -26.34
N SER A 421 -45.34 51.20 -26.04
CA SER A 421 -46.67 50.91 -26.61
C SER A 421 -46.86 51.64 -27.94
N PRO A 422 -47.34 50.96 -29.01
CA PRO A 422 -47.32 51.53 -30.34
C PRO A 422 -48.37 52.64 -30.54
N SER A 423 -47.86 53.87 -30.65
CA SER A 423 -48.47 55.06 -31.27
C SER A 423 -49.70 55.72 -30.59
N GLU A 424 -49.57 57.03 -30.35
CA GLU A 424 -50.52 57.99 -30.93
C GLU A 424 -49.84 59.33 -31.31
N ARG A 425 -50.60 60.32 -31.81
CA ARG A 425 -50.09 61.30 -32.79
C ARG A 425 -50.05 62.77 -32.35
N VAL A 426 -48.87 63.38 -32.53
CA VAL A 426 -48.66 64.66 -33.27
C VAL A 426 -49.51 65.91 -32.88
N SER A 427 -48.94 66.70 -31.96
CA SER A 427 -48.69 68.17 -32.10
C SER A 427 -49.72 69.25 -31.68
N ARG A 428 -49.15 70.46 -31.43
CA ARG A 428 -49.77 71.81 -31.26
C ARG A 428 -50.56 71.99 -29.94
N ARG A 429 -50.46 73.09 -29.18
CA ARG A 429 -49.86 74.46 -29.32
C ARG A 429 -48.96 74.77 -28.11
N GLY A 430 -48.21 75.86 -27.96
CA GLY A 430 -48.02 77.06 -28.81
C GLY A 430 -48.53 78.36 -28.15
N ARG A 431 -47.60 79.18 -27.59
CA ARG A 431 -47.80 80.45 -26.84
C ARG A 431 -48.39 80.31 -25.41
N ALA A 432 -48.27 81.28 -24.48
CA ALA A 432 -47.22 82.28 -24.16
C ALA A 432 -47.60 83.09 -22.88
N HIS A 433 -46.62 83.81 -22.31
CA HIS A 433 -46.72 85.03 -21.48
C HIS A 433 -47.18 85.02 -20.00
N ARG A 434 -46.41 85.79 -19.20
CA ARG A 434 -46.78 86.65 -18.04
C ARG A 434 -47.12 85.94 -16.71
N ALA A 435 -46.49 86.16 -15.54
CA ALA A 435 -45.55 87.15 -14.96
C ALA A 435 -46.13 88.31 -14.11
N GLU A 436 -45.92 88.19 -12.79
CA GLU A 436 -45.92 89.18 -11.67
C GLU A 436 -45.20 88.45 -10.48
N ALA A 437 -44.28 89.03 -9.68
CA ALA A 437 -44.41 90.05 -8.61
C ALA A 437 -45.10 89.51 -7.32
N LEU A 438 -44.72 89.80 -6.06
CA LEU A 438 -43.60 90.56 -5.43
C LEU A 438 -43.42 90.13 -3.92
N GLU A 439 -42.36 90.62 -3.25
CA GLU A 439 -42.12 90.78 -1.76
C GLU A 439 -42.32 89.59 -0.75
N PHE A 440 -41.30 89.10 -0.01
CA PHE A 440 -40.55 89.62 1.18
C PHE A 440 -41.15 89.30 2.58
N THR A 441 -40.28 89.23 3.61
CA THR A 441 -40.52 88.86 5.05
C THR A 441 -40.81 87.37 5.37
N GLY A 442 -40.42 86.79 6.54
CA GLY A 442 -39.46 87.23 7.57
C GLY A 442 -39.57 86.48 8.93
N ALA A 443 -38.42 86.12 9.56
CA ALA A 443 -38.27 85.54 10.93
C ALA A 443 -38.94 84.14 11.18
N SER A 444 -38.65 83.32 12.21
CA SER A 444 -37.48 83.02 13.10
C SER A 444 -37.81 81.69 13.88
N SER A 445 -37.08 81.10 14.85
CA SER A 445 -35.84 81.38 15.61
C SER A 445 -35.26 80.07 16.22
N GLY A 446 -34.04 80.11 16.78
CA GLY A 446 -33.47 79.07 17.68
C GLY A 446 -32.75 77.88 17.00
N LEU A 447 -31.75 77.21 17.59
CA LEU A 447 -31.03 77.43 18.87
C LEU A 447 -29.57 76.90 18.78
N SER A 448 -28.81 77.12 19.87
CA SER A 448 -27.42 76.70 20.20
C SER A 448 -26.96 75.29 19.74
N SER A 449 -25.66 74.96 19.56
CA SER A 449 -24.41 75.59 20.06
C SER A 449 -23.13 75.31 19.22
N SER A 450 -22.11 76.12 19.50
CA SER A 450 -20.66 75.98 19.23
C SER A 450 -20.04 74.60 19.61
N ARG A 451 -18.83 74.19 19.18
CA ARG A 451 -17.55 74.94 19.07
C ARG A 451 -16.60 74.49 17.92
N ARG A 452 -15.87 75.47 17.35
CA ARG A 452 -14.53 75.34 16.70
C ARG A 452 -13.45 75.25 17.80
N GLY A 453 -12.16 74.95 17.56
CA GLY A 453 -11.34 74.78 16.34
C GLY A 453 -9.92 74.30 16.74
N SER A 454 -9.00 73.87 15.86
CA SER A 454 -8.22 74.61 14.83
C SER A 454 -6.97 75.36 15.34
N GLY A 455 -5.77 74.90 14.95
CA GLY A 455 -4.43 75.47 15.23
C GLY A 455 -3.42 74.32 15.49
N VAL A 456 -2.29 74.10 14.80
CA VAL A 456 -1.25 74.97 14.19
C VAL A 456 -0.47 75.71 15.31
N ASP A 457 0.83 75.48 15.54
CA ASP A 457 1.97 75.67 14.60
C ASP A 457 3.32 75.00 15.05
N ARG A 458 4.36 75.04 14.18
CA ARG A 458 5.86 74.98 14.36
C ARG A 458 6.53 74.34 15.62
N GLY A 459 7.73 73.74 15.57
CA GLY A 459 8.72 73.49 14.49
C GLY A 459 10.19 73.31 15.00
N ALA A 460 11.13 72.93 14.11
CA ALA A 460 12.61 72.76 14.31
C ALA A 460 13.10 71.59 15.23
N GLY A 461 14.29 70.98 15.03
CA GLY A 461 15.31 71.20 13.99
C GLY A 461 16.51 70.21 13.97
N ARG A 462 17.52 70.56 13.15
CA ARG A 462 18.92 70.07 12.94
C ARG A 462 19.65 69.46 14.18
N SER A 463 20.74 68.67 14.11
CA SER A 463 21.71 68.15 13.07
C SER A 463 22.66 67.11 13.74
N GLY A 464 23.62 66.38 13.14
CA GLY A 464 24.13 66.19 11.76
C GLY A 464 25.66 65.87 11.73
N ARG A 465 26.18 65.25 10.63
CA ARG A 465 27.59 64.80 10.38
C ARG A 465 28.09 63.62 11.27
N GLY A 466 29.05 62.76 10.85
CA GLY A 466 29.63 62.53 9.52
C GLY A 466 30.94 61.68 9.51
N SER A 467 31.40 61.32 8.30
CA SER A 467 32.82 61.21 7.86
C SER A 467 33.71 59.99 8.21
N GLY A 468 34.64 59.62 7.29
CA GLY A 468 35.66 58.56 7.42
C GLY A 468 35.31 57.26 6.65
N ARG A 469 35.84 56.84 5.49
CA ARG A 469 37.09 57.04 4.70
C ARG A 469 38.21 55.98 4.92
N ASN A 470 38.63 55.37 3.81
CA ASN A 470 39.92 54.69 3.50
C ASN A 470 40.21 53.22 3.89
N VAL A 471 40.78 52.51 2.89
CA VAL A 471 41.98 51.62 2.88
C VAL A 471 42.14 50.61 4.04
N GLY A 472 42.37 49.31 3.85
CA GLY A 472 42.82 48.54 2.68
C GLY A 472 44.13 47.80 3.01
N GLY A 473 44.33 46.56 2.50
CA GLY A 473 45.53 45.77 2.84
C GLY A 473 45.64 44.43 2.13
N ARG A 474 46.88 44.03 1.80
CA ARG A 474 47.29 42.70 1.31
C ARG A 474 48.21 42.04 2.36
N GLY A 475 48.36 40.72 2.27
CA GLY A 475 49.31 39.92 3.08
C GLY A 475 48.57 39.09 4.13
N GLY A 476 48.91 37.82 4.38
CA GLY A 476 50.01 37.02 3.85
C GLY A 476 51.22 37.02 4.78
N GLY A 477 51.55 35.85 5.33
CA GLY A 477 52.60 35.65 6.32
C GLY A 477 52.37 34.35 7.08
N SER A 478 53.17 33.34 6.77
CA SER A 478 53.36 32.15 7.59
C SER A 478 54.46 32.39 8.64
N GLU A 479 54.51 31.55 9.68
CA GLU A 479 55.70 30.88 10.25
C GLU A 479 55.81 30.85 11.78
N PHE A 480 56.26 29.69 12.30
CA PHE A 480 56.97 29.42 13.57
C PHE A 480 56.27 29.83 14.90
N GLU A 481 56.48 29.17 16.06
CA GLU A 481 57.54 28.29 16.56
C GLU A 481 57.02 26.93 17.10
N SER A 482 57.76 25.81 17.10
CA SER A 482 58.86 25.43 18.04
C SER A 482 58.36 25.33 19.50
N SER A 483 58.33 24.18 20.18
CA SER A 483 59.46 23.33 20.65
C SER A 483 58.90 22.22 21.60
N SER A 484 59.58 21.15 22.05
CA SER A 484 60.75 20.40 21.57
C SER A 484 60.90 19.04 22.29
N ARG A 485 61.69 18.11 21.70
CA ARG A 485 62.41 16.95 22.32
C ARG A 485 61.58 15.80 22.95
N GLY A 486 61.92 14.52 22.73
CA GLY A 486 62.87 13.92 21.78
C GLY A 486 63.47 12.57 22.22
N ARG A 487 64.21 11.92 21.29
CA ARG A 487 65.10 10.74 21.46
C ARG A 487 64.44 9.40 21.90
N SER A 488 64.94 8.23 21.47
CA SER A 488 65.91 7.90 20.40
C SER A 488 66.04 6.40 20.09
N ASP A 489 66.49 6.13 18.87
CA ASP A 489 67.49 5.10 18.50
C ASP A 489 67.14 3.61 18.32
N ARG A 490 67.85 3.04 17.33
CA ARG A 490 68.22 1.62 17.09
C ARG A 490 67.12 0.72 16.54
N ARG A 491 67.22 0.29 15.27
CA ARG A 491 68.17 -0.70 14.65
C ARG A 491 67.72 -2.15 14.91
N ALA A 492 67.88 -3.11 13.98
CA ALA A 492 68.06 -3.06 12.52
C ALA A 492 68.12 -4.50 11.97
N SER A 493 67.70 -4.72 10.71
CA SER A 493 68.18 -5.83 9.84
C SER A 493 67.74 -7.26 10.29
N ARG A 494 67.82 -8.35 9.49
CA ARG A 494 68.01 -8.58 8.03
C ARG A 494 67.73 -10.09 7.75
N SER A 495 67.28 -10.44 6.52
CA SER A 495 67.50 -11.76 5.86
C SER A 495 66.95 -13.05 6.55
N SER A 496 66.83 -14.24 5.91
CA SER A 496 66.62 -14.64 4.49
C SER A 496 66.38 -16.17 4.36
N ARG A 497 65.85 -16.63 3.21
CA ARG A 497 66.06 -17.97 2.59
C ARG A 497 65.62 -19.26 3.33
N ALA A 498 64.49 -19.80 2.90
CA ALA A 498 64.33 -21.06 2.12
C ALA A 498 65.08 -22.39 2.46
N ALA A 499 64.27 -23.48 2.38
CA ALA A 499 64.53 -24.80 1.75
C ALA A 499 64.89 -26.06 2.60
N SER A 500 64.37 -27.21 2.13
CA SER A 500 64.57 -28.62 2.60
C SER A 500 63.95 -28.98 3.97
N SER A 501 63.59 -30.23 4.30
CA SER A 501 64.07 -31.56 3.84
C SER A 501 62.96 -32.60 3.51
N SER A 502 63.28 -33.93 3.53
CA SER A 502 62.54 -35.01 2.84
C SER A 502 62.67 -36.41 3.50
N GLY A 503 61.68 -37.30 3.30
CA GLY A 503 61.70 -38.77 3.57
C GLY A 503 60.31 -39.39 3.32
N GLU A 504 60.09 -40.41 2.46
CA GLU A 504 60.30 -41.88 2.63
C GLU A 504 59.26 -42.57 3.56
N ARG A 505 58.60 -43.73 3.28
CA ARG A 505 58.61 -44.75 2.18
C ARG A 505 57.22 -45.49 2.07
N ARG A 506 57.05 -46.38 1.06
CA ARG A 506 55.90 -47.33 0.84
C ARG A 506 56.33 -48.81 1.15
N PRO A 507 55.69 -49.93 0.70
CA PRO A 507 54.31 -50.28 0.21
C PRO A 507 53.69 -51.52 0.95
N VAL A 508 52.54 -52.12 0.54
CA VAL A 508 52.33 -53.40 -0.23
C VAL A 508 50.80 -53.70 -0.18
N ARG A 509 50.06 -53.91 -1.30
CA ARG A 509 49.65 -55.20 -1.98
C ARG A 509 48.75 -56.14 -1.13
N ASP A 510 47.79 -56.94 -1.66
CA ASP A 510 47.63 -57.53 -3.01
C ASP A 510 46.15 -57.77 -3.47
N GLU A 511 45.98 -58.45 -4.61
CA GLU A 511 44.76 -58.94 -5.31
C GLU A 511 43.93 -60.00 -4.50
N GLY A 512 42.74 -60.51 -4.87
CA GLY A 512 41.82 -60.27 -6.01
C GLY A 512 40.85 -61.46 -6.25
N ALA A 513 39.65 -61.18 -6.80
CA ALA A 513 38.66 -62.11 -7.42
C ALA A 513 38.13 -63.38 -6.66
N LYS A 514 36.80 -63.46 -6.44
CA LYS A 514 35.91 -64.57 -6.91
C LYS A 514 34.44 -64.45 -6.45
N ALA A 515 33.55 -64.94 -7.31
CA ALA A 515 32.21 -65.46 -7.02
C ALA A 515 32.08 -66.82 -7.77
N PRO A 516 30.95 -67.57 -7.75
CA PRO A 516 29.73 -67.50 -6.92
C PRO A 516 29.40 -68.86 -6.23
N SER A 517 28.35 -68.95 -5.38
CA SER A 517 27.61 -70.22 -5.16
C SER A 517 26.26 -70.12 -4.41
N SER A 518 25.16 -70.26 -5.15
CA SER A 518 24.01 -71.18 -4.92
C SER A 518 23.24 -71.34 -3.59
N ARG A 519 21.91 -71.59 -3.73
CA ARG A 519 20.93 -72.19 -2.79
C ARG A 519 20.52 -71.30 -1.60
N ALA A 520 19.26 -70.95 -1.33
CA ALA A 520 17.92 -71.50 -1.68
C ALA A 520 17.45 -72.74 -0.90
N ARG A 521 16.75 -72.48 0.22
CA ARG A 521 15.59 -73.18 0.83
C ARG A 521 14.86 -72.12 1.69
N SER A 522 13.55 -71.89 1.71
CA SER A 522 12.31 -72.66 1.46
C SER A 522 11.83 -73.53 2.64
N GLY A 523 10.70 -73.14 3.23
CA GLY A 523 10.05 -73.80 4.39
C GLY A 523 10.53 -73.25 5.73
N GLY A 524 9.68 -73.10 6.75
CA GLY A 524 8.23 -73.37 6.81
C GLY A 524 7.64 -73.01 8.18
N LEU A 525 6.31 -72.87 8.27
CA LEU A 525 5.60 -72.42 9.48
C LEU A 525 5.89 -73.26 10.73
N GLN A 526 5.89 -72.60 11.91
CA GLN A 526 4.95 -72.96 12.98
C GLN A 526 4.65 -71.77 13.90
N LEU A 527 3.55 -71.85 14.64
CA LEU A 527 3.02 -70.75 15.46
C LEU A 527 3.63 -70.75 16.87
N GLY A 528 3.88 -69.56 17.43
CA GLY A 528 4.25 -69.35 18.82
C GLY A 528 3.61 -68.07 19.35
N THR A 529 2.65 -68.20 20.26
CA THR A 529 1.86 -67.08 20.80
C THR A 529 2.70 -66.06 21.57
N GLY A 530 2.64 -64.80 21.16
CA GLY A 530 3.24 -63.65 21.87
C GLY A 530 2.43 -62.38 21.61
N LYS A 531 2.30 -61.52 22.61
CA LYS A 531 1.54 -60.26 22.50
C LYS A 531 2.30 -59.20 21.66
N ASP A 532 1.54 -58.16 21.32
CA ASP A 532 1.95 -56.81 20.91
C ASP A 532 1.83 -56.47 19.42
N ARG A 533 0.58 -56.19 19.01
CA ARG A 533 0.26 -55.25 17.92
C ARG A 533 -0.28 -53.95 18.53
N THR A 534 0.36 -52.82 18.25
CA THR A 534 -0.26 -51.55 17.79
C THR A 534 0.78 -50.43 17.85
N TYR A 535 1.37 -50.06 16.70
CA TYR A 535 2.04 -48.76 16.55
C TYR A 535 2.21 -48.39 15.06
N TYR A 536 1.10 -48.35 14.32
CA TYR A 536 1.03 -47.80 12.95
C TYR A 536 -0.43 -47.48 12.57
N ASP A 537 -1.13 -46.72 13.41
CA ASP A 537 -2.41 -46.10 13.04
C ASP A 537 -2.65 -44.85 13.89
N ASP A 538 -2.02 -43.73 13.53
CA ASP A 538 -2.52 -42.39 13.87
C ASP A 538 -1.94 -41.31 12.93
N ARG A 539 -2.65 -41.08 11.83
CA ARG A 539 -2.55 -39.85 10.99
C ARG A 539 -3.96 -39.45 10.53
N ARG A 540 -4.85 -39.16 11.48
CA ARG A 540 -6.16 -38.52 11.25
C ARG A 540 -6.77 -37.96 12.54
N ARG A 541 -6.28 -36.78 12.95
CA ARG A 541 -6.90 -35.78 13.83
C ARG A 541 -6.08 -34.49 13.74
#